data_AF-A0A5D2XBR9-F1
#
_entry.id   AF-A0A5D2XBR9-F1
#
_cell.length_a   1.000
_cell.length_b   1.000
_cell.length_c   1.000
_cell.angle_alpha   90.00
_cell.angle_beta   90.00
_cell.angle_gamma   90.00
#
_symmetry.space_group_name_H-M   'P 1'
#
loop_
_entity.id
_entity.type
_entity.pdbx_description
1 polymer ?
#
loop_
_entity_poly.entity_id
_entity_poly.type
_entity_poly.pdbx_seq_one_letter_code
_entity_poly.pdbx_strand_id
1 'polypeptide(L)'
;MWKSPNGTIRNILNGTVFREPIICKNVPRLVPGWTKPICIGRHAFGDQYRATDAVIKGAGKLKLVFVPEGQGEKTEYEVFNFTGEGGVSLAMYNTDESIRAFAEASMNTAYQKKWPLYLSTKNTILKKYDGRFKDIFQEVYEANWKSKYEAAGIWYEHRLIDDMVAYALKSEGGYVWACKNYDGDVQSDFLAQGFGSLGLMTSVLVCPDGKTIEAEAAHGTVTRHFRVHQKGGETSTNSIASIFAWTRGLAHRAKLDDNPKLLDFTEKLEAACIGTVESEKMTKDLALIIHGSKLARDKYLNTEEFIDAVAADLKARLS
;
A
#
# COMPACT_ATOMS: atom_id res chain seq x y z
N MET A 1 -14.28 9.38 20.00
CA MET A 1 -13.79 8.60 18.84
C MET A 1 -12.68 7.69 19.30
N TRP A 2 -12.73 6.41 18.95
CA TRP A 2 -11.63 5.47 19.20
C TRP A 2 -10.52 5.65 18.15
N LYS A 3 -9.28 5.29 18.50
CA LYS A 3 -8.18 5.26 17.53
C LYS A 3 -8.45 4.20 16.46
N SER A 4 -7.90 4.39 15.26
CA SER A 4 -7.99 3.41 14.18
C SER A 4 -7.38 2.06 14.62
N PRO A 5 -8.09 0.93 14.44
CA PRO A 5 -7.54 -0.40 14.69
C PRO A 5 -6.28 -0.67 13.87
N ASN A 6 -6.32 -0.34 12.56
CA ASN A 6 -5.18 -0.51 11.65
C ASN A 6 -3.96 0.26 12.15
N GLY A 7 -4.14 1.54 12.52
CA GLY A 7 -3.06 2.33 13.09
C GLY A 7 -2.51 1.73 14.39
N THR A 8 -3.37 1.14 15.23
CA THR A 8 -2.96 0.50 16.47
C THR A 8 -2.13 -0.77 16.22
N ILE A 9 -2.62 -1.68 15.37
CA ILE A 9 -1.92 -2.92 15.01
C ILE A 9 -0.59 -2.61 14.33
N ARG A 10 -0.58 -1.73 13.33
CA ARG A 10 0.63 -1.34 12.58
C ARG A 10 1.69 -0.71 13.49
N ASN A 11 1.27 0.06 14.49
CA ASN A 11 2.20 0.61 15.49
C ASN A 11 2.84 -0.46 16.36
N ILE A 12 2.12 -1.55 16.67
CA ILE A 12 2.64 -2.67 17.48
C ILE A 12 3.58 -3.53 16.62
N LEU A 13 3.17 -3.82 15.39
CA LEU A 13 3.91 -4.69 14.48
C LEU A 13 5.13 -4.01 13.84
N ASN A 14 5.13 -2.67 13.73
CA ASN A 14 6.20 -1.86 13.13
C ASN A 14 6.61 -2.37 11.74
N GLY A 15 5.63 -2.56 10.85
CA GLY A 15 5.84 -3.14 9.51
C GLY A 15 5.64 -2.17 8.35
N THR A 16 5.96 -2.65 7.15
CA THR A 16 5.73 -1.96 5.88
C THR A 16 4.51 -2.54 5.19
N VAL A 17 3.59 -1.70 4.75
CA VAL A 17 2.37 -2.16 4.05
C VAL A 17 2.63 -2.20 2.55
N PHE A 18 2.63 -3.40 1.97
CA PHE A 18 2.76 -3.61 0.53
C PHE A 18 1.40 -3.71 -0.13
N ARG A 19 1.17 -2.87 -1.13
CA ARG A 19 -0.06 -2.87 -1.94
C ARG A 19 0.27 -3.16 -3.39
N GLU A 20 -0.39 -4.15 -3.97
CA GLU A 20 -0.18 -4.56 -5.36
C GLU A 20 -1.51 -4.89 -6.06
N PRO A 21 -1.72 -4.40 -7.30
CA PRO A 21 -2.96 -4.63 -8.04
C PRO A 21 -3.09 -6.08 -8.49
N ILE A 22 -4.33 -6.56 -8.51
CA ILE A 22 -4.74 -7.86 -9.04
C ILE A 22 -5.13 -7.66 -10.50
N ILE A 23 -4.33 -8.18 -11.42
CA ILE A 23 -4.53 -7.95 -12.85
C ILE A 23 -5.49 -8.98 -13.43
N CYS A 24 -6.59 -8.51 -14.03
CA CYS A 24 -7.48 -9.30 -14.89
C CYS A 24 -7.31 -8.80 -16.33
N LYS A 25 -7.09 -9.70 -17.30
CA LYS A 25 -6.76 -9.31 -18.69
C LYS A 25 -7.86 -8.52 -19.39
N ASN A 26 -9.12 -8.82 -19.08
CA ASN A 26 -10.30 -8.21 -19.69
C ASN A 26 -10.78 -6.94 -18.97
N VAL A 27 -10.12 -6.50 -17.89
CA VAL A 27 -10.42 -5.24 -17.21
C VAL A 27 -9.49 -4.15 -17.76
N PRO A 28 -10.02 -3.13 -18.48
CA PRO A 28 -9.22 -2.03 -18.98
C PRO A 28 -8.56 -1.24 -17.86
N ARG A 29 -7.32 -0.85 -18.08
CA ARG A 29 -6.57 0.06 -17.20
C ARG A 29 -6.78 1.50 -17.65
N LEU A 30 -6.85 2.43 -16.71
CA LEU A 30 -6.96 3.86 -17.03
C LEU A 30 -5.66 4.40 -17.63
N VAL A 31 -4.53 3.79 -17.26
CA VAL A 31 -3.22 4.06 -17.86
C VAL A 31 -2.86 2.83 -18.71
N PRO A 32 -3.04 2.87 -20.04
CA PRO A 32 -2.89 1.70 -20.89
C PRO A 32 -1.48 1.09 -20.89
N GLY A 33 -0.46 1.92 -20.65
CA GLY A 33 0.95 1.49 -20.61
C GLY A 33 1.31 0.56 -19.46
N TRP A 34 0.50 0.51 -18.39
CA TRP A 34 0.76 -0.34 -17.22
C TRP A 34 0.46 -1.82 -17.52
N THR A 35 1.38 -2.49 -18.19
CA THR A 35 1.25 -3.91 -18.56
C THR A 35 1.69 -4.84 -17.42
N LYS A 36 2.52 -4.36 -16.50
CA LYS A 36 2.99 -5.04 -15.30
C LYS A 36 2.45 -4.32 -14.05
N PRO A 37 2.27 -5.03 -12.92
CA PRO A 37 1.81 -4.40 -11.68
C PRO A 37 2.89 -3.46 -11.09
N ILE A 38 2.45 -2.49 -10.31
CA ILE A 38 3.33 -1.63 -9.49
C ILE A 38 3.04 -1.95 -8.03
N CYS A 39 4.07 -2.31 -7.26
CA CYS A 39 3.93 -2.65 -5.84
C CYS A 39 4.36 -1.47 -4.98
N ILE A 40 3.43 -0.87 -4.23
CA ILE A 40 3.75 0.22 -3.28
C ILE A 40 4.13 -0.37 -1.94
N GLY A 41 5.32 -0.07 -1.43
CA GLY A 41 5.71 -0.28 -0.04
C GLY A 41 5.51 1.01 0.75
N ARG A 42 4.46 1.09 1.57
CA ARG A 42 4.16 2.25 2.42
C ARG A 42 4.84 2.11 3.78
N HIS A 43 5.63 3.12 4.15
CA HIS A 43 6.18 3.26 5.50
C HIS A 43 5.08 3.58 6.52
N ALA A 44 4.52 2.58 7.19
CA ALA A 44 3.33 2.72 8.03
C ALA A 44 3.63 3.23 9.46
N PHE A 45 4.56 4.19 9.60
CA PHE A 45 4.97 4.77 10.88
C PHE A 45 5.30 6.26 10.75
N GLY A 46 5.11 7.02 11.84
CA GLY A 46 5.54 8.42 11.95
C GLY A 46 4.84 9.39 10.98
N ASP A 47 5.57 10.44 10.63
CA ASP A 47 5.15 11.51 9.71
C ASP A 47 3.79 12.14 10.12
N GLN A 48 2.97 12.58 9.17
CA GLN A 48 1.68 13.23 9.42
C GLN A 48 0.72 12.36 10.27
N TYR A 49 0.89 11.03 10.26
CA TYR A 49 0.01 10.08 10.95
C TYR A 49 0.28 10.00 12.46
N ARG A 50 1.37 10.61 12.92
CA ARG A 50 1.73 10.78 14.34
C ARG A 50 2.15 12.21 14.66
N ALA A 51 1.68 13.16 13.86
CA ALA A 51 1.93 14.57 14.09
C ALA A 51 1.13 15.08 15.30
N THR A 52 1.59 16.19 15.86
CA THR A 52 0.79 17.04 16.74
C THR A 52 0.55 18.35 16.01
N ASP A 53 -0.72 18.72 15.87
CA ASP A 53 -1.17 19.91 15.18
C ASP A 53 -1.98 20.84 16.10
N ALA A 54 -1.95 22.14 15.79
CA ALA A 54 -2.64 23.16 16.58
C ALA A 54 -3.11 24.33 15.71
N VAL A 55 -4.26 24.88 16.06
CA VAL A 55 -4.71 26.21 15.61
C VAL A 55 -4.10 27.26 16.53
N ILE A 56 -3.31 28.16 15.96
CA ILE A 56 -2.67 29.28 16.65
C ILE A 56 -3.60 30.49 16.56
N LYS A 57 -3.89 31.13 17.70
CA LYS A 57 -4.75 32.32 17.77
C LYS A 57 -3.90 33.56 18.06
N GLY A 58 -3.94 34.54 17.16
CA GLY A 58 -3.22 35.79 17.29
C GLY A 58 -1.71 35.70 17.03
N ALA A 59 -1.02 36.81 17.31
CA ALA A 59 0.41 36.94 17.12
C ALA A 59 1.22 36.17 18.18
N GLY A 60 2.37 35.62 17.79
CA GLY A 60 3.24 34.86 18.68
C GLY A 60 4.36 34.11 17.95
N LYS A 61 5.41 33.76 18.69
CA LYS A 61 6.56 33.02 18.15
C LYS A 61 6.39 31.51 18.34
N LEU A 62 6.45 30.77 17.25
CA LEU A 62 6.46 29.31 17.24
C LEU A 62 7.90 28.80 17.21
N LYS A 63 8.22 27.92 18.15
CA LYS A 63 9.52 27.25 18.24
C LYS A 63 9.36 25.74 18.29
N LEU A 64 10.34 25.02 17.74
CA LEU A 64 10.56 23.60 17.98
C LEU A 64 11.69 23.44 19.00
N VAL A 65 11.44 22.69 20.06
CA VAL A 65 12.37 22.51 21.16
C VAL A 65 12.69 21.04 21.34
N PHE A 66 13.98 20.70 21.34
CA PHE A 66 14.46 19.36 21.66
C PHE A 66 15.23 19.39 22.97
N VAL A 67 14.83 18.55 23.92
CA VAL A 67 15.48 18.38 25.22
C VAL A 67 16.05 16.96 25.27
N PRO A 68 17.37 16.78 25.21
CA PRO A 68 17.97 15.46 25.27
C PRO A 68 17.77 14.84 26.66
N GLU A 69 17.55 13.54 26.71
CA GLU A 69 17.61 12.79 27.97
C GLU A 69 19.09 12.63 28.37
N GLY A 70 19.46 13.10 29.57
CA GLY A 70 20.82 12.98 30.10
C GLY A 70 21.72 14.16 29.73
N GLN A 71 22.94 13.88 29.26
CA GLN A 71 23.94 14.91 28.95
C GLN A 71 23.78 15.39 27.50
N GLY A 72 23.33 16.63 27.33
CA GLY A 72 23.26 17.31 26.04
C GLY A 72 22.64 18.70 26.18
N GLU A 73 22.93 19.59 25.24
CA GLU A 73 22.34 20.92 25.25
C GLU A 73 20.94 20.92 24.65
N LYS A 74 20.01 21.59 25.36
CA LYS A 74 18.68 21.89 24.85
C LYS A 74 18.83 22.67 23.54
N THR A 75 18.15 22.21 22.50
CA THR A 75 18.15 22.89 21.20
C THR A 75 16.80 23.56 20.94
N GLU A 76 16.82 24.81 20.47
CA GLU A 76 15.63 25.55 20.05
C GLU A 76 15.76 26.01 18.60
N TYR A 77 14.73 25.77 17.80
CA TYR A 77 14.61 26.27 16.43
C TYR A 77 13.39 27.18 16.33
N GLU A 78 13.58 28.41 15.88
CA GLU A 78 12.44 29.24 15.49
C GLU A 78 11.84 28.71 14.20
N VAL A 79 10.54 28.40 14.22
CA VAL A 79 9.81 27.88 13.06
C VAL A 79 9.18 29.04 12.30
N PHE A 80 8.44 29.89 13.01
CA PHE A 80 7.75 31.04 12.44
C PHE A 80 7.35 32.05 13.51
N ASN A 81 7.21 33.32 13.15
CA ASN A 81 6.65 34.37 14.00
C ASN A 81 5.31 34.85 13.42
N PHE A 82 4.21 34.45 14.06
CA PHE A 82 2.87 34.91 13.70
C PHE A 82 2.71 36.39 14.07
N THR A 83 2.29 37.23 13.12
CA THR A 83 2.09 38.67 13.34
C THR A 83 0.64 39.12 13.24
N GLY A 84 -0.27 38.26 12.77
CA GLY A 84 -1.67 38.59 12.49
C GLY A 84 -2.68 37.77 13.30
N GLU A 85 -3.79 37.41 12.67
CA GLU A 85 -4.95 36.75 13.30
C GLU A 85 -4.63 35.35 13.86
N GLY A 86 -3.50 34.76 13.47
CA GLY A 86 -3.06 33.43 13.88
C GLY A 86 -2.73 32.56 12.68
N GLY A 87 -2.97 31.25 12.80
CA GLY A 87 -2.75 30.29 11.72
C GLY A 87 -2.81 28.85 12.22
N VAL A 88 -2.08 27.96 11.57
CA VAL A 88 -1.98 26.55 11.95
C VAL A 88 -0.51 26.14 12.03
N SER A 89 -0.22 25.16 12.88
CA SER A 89 1.10 24.58 13.03
C SER A 89 0.99 23.06 13.15
N LEU A 90 2.03 22.36 12.72
CA LEU A 90 2.19 20.94 12.96
C LEU A 90 3.65 20.62 13.22
N ALA A 91 3.89 19.59 14.03
CA ALA A 91 5.19 18.96 14.19
C ALA A 91 5.04 17.45 13.98
N MET A 92 5.96 16.85 13.24
CA MET A 92 6.00 15.41 12.97
C MET A 92 7.41 14.87 13.18
N TYR A 93 7.52 13.55 13.32
CA TYR A 93 8.78 12.87 13.53
C TYR A 93 8.80 11.50 12.84
N ASN A 94 10.00 10.98 12.69
CA ASN A 94 10.25 9.58 12.37
C ASN A 94 11.50 9.11 13.14
N THR A 95 11.83 7.82 13.09
CA THR A 95 13.02 7.28 13.76
C THR A 95 13.89 6.48 12.80
N ASP A 96 15.20 6.50 13.03
CA ASP A 96 16.17 5.78 12.20
C ASP A 96 15.88 4.27 12.20
N GLU A 97 15.45 3.70 13.33
CA GLU A 97 15.10 2.28 13.45
C GLU A 97 13.92 1.93 12.55
N SER A 98 12.87 2.76 12.52
CA SER A 98 11.71 2.52 11.68
C SER A 98 12.05 2.67 10.19
N ILE A 99 12.88 3.65 9.83
CA ILE A 99 13.32 3.85 8.45
C ILE A 99 14.22 2.70 7.97
N ARG A 100 15.13 2.19 8.81
CA ARG A 100 15.95 1.01 8.49
C ARG A 100 15.09 -0.22 8.27
N ALA A 101 14.13 -0.48 9.17
CA ALA A 101 13.17 -1.58 9.03
C ALA A 101 12.38 -1.47 7.71
N PHE A 102 11.95 -0.26 7.35
CA PHE A 102 11.27 0.00 6.09
C PHE A 102 12.16 -0.25 4.86
N ALA A 103 13.43 0.17 4.90
CA ALA A 103 14.40 -0.10 3.84
C ALA A 103 14.63 -1.60 3.64
N GLU A 104 14.89 -2.33 4.73
CA GLU A 104 15.10 -3.78 4.71
C GLU A 104 13.90 -4.53 4.15
N ALA A 105 12.68 -4.20 4.61
CA ALA A 105 11.45 -4.82 4.12
C ALA A 105 11.22 -4.54 2.63
N SER A 106 11.46 -3.30 2.18
CA SER A 106 11.32 -2.91 0.78
C SER A 106 12.32 -3.64 -0.12
N MET A 107 13.57 -3.77 0.34
CA MET A 107 14.61 -4.46 -0.43
C MET A 107 14.39 -5.97 -0.53
N ASN A 108 14.03 -6.59 0.59
CA ASN A 108 13.67 -8.01 0.59
C ASN A 108 12.48 -8.28 -0.34
N THR A 109 11.46 -7.42 -0.33
CA THR A 109 10.29 -7.58 -1.20
C THR A 109 10.66 -7.47 -2.68
N ALA A 110 11.45 -6.46 -3.08
CA ALA A 110 11.88 -6.32 -4.47
C ALA A 110 12.78 -7.48 -4.91
N TYR A 111 13.68 -7.95 -4.03
CA TYR A 111 14.55 -9.09 -4.28
C TYR A 111 13.78 -10.41 -4.48
N GLN A 112 12.72 -10.65 -3.69
CA GLN A 112 11.86 -11.82 -3.83
C GLN A 112 11.07 -11.77 -5.14
N LYS A 113 10.58 -10.59 -5.53
CA LYS A 113 9.86 -10.37 -6.79
C LYS A 113 10.79 -10.32 -8.02
N LYS A 114 12.10 -10.22 -7.82
CA LYS A 114 13.10 -9.97 -8.87
C LYS A 114 12.77 -8.70 -9.66
N TRP A 115 12.36 -7.64 -8.95
CA TRP A 115 12.03 -6.33 -9.53
C TRP A 115 12.96 -5.24 -9.00
N PRO A 116 13.19 -4.15 -9.77
CA PRO A 116 13.89 -2.98 -9.27
C PRO A 116 13.09 -2.27 -8.17
N LEU A 117 13.80 -1.53 -7.31
CA LEU A 117 13.25 -0.79 -6.18
C LEU A 117 13.49 0.72 -6.34
N TYR A 118 12.44 1.50 -6.14
CA TYR A 118 12.51 2.96 -6.13
C TYR A 118 12.07 3.52 -4.77
N LEU A 119 12.89 4.37 -4.15
CA LEU A 119 12.48 5.22 -3.03
C LEU A 119 12.15 6.62 -3.56
N SER A 120 10.99 7.16 -3.18
CA SER A 120 10.65 8.56 -3.48
C SER A 120 10.65 9.45 -2.24
N THR A 121 11.29 10.61 -2.32
CA THR A 121 11.23 11.65 -1.27
C THR A 121 11.21 13.06 -1.85
N LYS A 122 11.11 14.09 -1.00
CA LYS A 122 11.32 15.51 -1.36
C LYS A 122 12.54 16.10 -0.65
N ASN A 123 13.67 15.38 -0.68
CA ASN A 123 14.90 15.77 0.01
C ASN A 123 15.55 17.08 -0.48
N THR A 124 15.17 17.61 -1.65
CA THR A 124 15.59 18.96 -2.08
C THR A 124 14.98 20.07 -1.22
N ILE A 125 13.79 19.82 -0.64
CA ILE A 125 13.09 20.74 0.26
C ILE A 125 13.34 20.35 1.71
N LEU A 126 13.03 19.10 2.07
CA LEU A 126 13.24 18.57 3.42
C LEU A 126 14.63 17.97 3.56
N LYS A 127 15.66 18.80 3.43
CA LYS A 127 17.07 18.37 3.33
C LYS A 127 17.54 17.46 4.45
N LYS A 128 17.08 17.69 5.69
CA LYS A 128 17.42 16.84 6.85
C LYS A 128 16.46 15.67 7.00
N TYR A 129 15.15 15.93 6.99
CA TYR A 129 14.13 14.90 7.25
C TYR A 129 14.08 13.84 6.14
N ASP A 130 13.87 14.25 4.89
CA ASP A 130 13.81 13.34 3.74
C ASP A 130 15.20 12.93 3.26
N GLY A 131 16.23 13.73 3.56
CA GLY A 131 17.62 13.34 3.42
C GLY A 131 17.93 12.09 4.24
N ARG A 132 17.44 12.01 5.49
CA ARG A 132 17.69 10.85 6.34
C ARG A 132 17.10 9.55 5.78
N PHE A 133 15.93 9.59 5.16
CA PHE A 133 15.36 8.44 4.43
C PHE A 133 16.27 7.98 3.30
N LYS A 134 16.71 8.93 2.46
CA LYS A 134 17.60 8.65 1.34
C LYS A 134 18.92 8.02 1.83
N ASP A 135 19.53 8.62 2.84
CA ASP A 135 20.82 8.19 3.38
C ASP A 135 20.71 6.79 3.99
N ILE A 136 19.69 6.53 4.82
CA ILE A 136 19.48 5.21 5.43
C ILE A 136 19.23 4.13 4.37
N PHE A 137 18.40 4.39 3.36
CA PHE A 137 18.20 3.42 2.29
C PHE A 137 19.50 3.14 1.53
N GLN A 138 20.32 4.16 1.28
CA GLN A 138 21.63 3.97 0.64
C GLN A 138 22.57 3.13 1.52
N GLU A 139 22.67 3.45 2.82
CA GLU A 139 23.47 2.70 3.80
C GLU A 139 23.06 1.22 3.82
N VAL A 140 21.76 0.91 3.90
CA VAL A 140 21.23 -0.46 3.92
C VAL A 140 21.49 -1.18 2.59
N TYR A 141 21.32 -0.49 1.47
CA TYR A 141 21.56 -1.06 0.14
C TYR A 141 23.02 -1.50 -0.01
N GLU A 142 23.95 -0.59 0.28
CA GLU A 142 25.38 -0.82 0.14
C GLU A 142 25.89 -1.92 1.07
N ALA A 143 25.41 -1.94 2.32
CA ALA A 143 25.85 -2.92 3.31
C ALA A 143 25.34 -4.34 3.03
N ASN A 144 24.05 -4.49 2.66
CA ASN A 144 23.37 -5.79 2.77
C ASN A 144 22.81 -6.35 1.45
N TRP A 145 22.58 -5.49 0.45
CA TRP A 145 21.73 -5.84 -0.70
C TRP A 145 22.39 -5.66 -2.07
N LYS A 146 23.35 -4.76 -2.22
CA LYS A 146 23.97 -4.43 -3.51
C LYS A 146 24.41 -5.65 -4.31
N SER A 147 25.24 -6.52 -3.72
CA SER A 147 25.70 -7.74 -4.42
C SER A 147 24.57 -8.70 -4.77
N LYS A 148 23.52 -8.81 -3.94
CA LYS A 148 22.36 -9.65 -4.22
C LYS A 148 21.54 -9.10 -5.38
N TYR A 149 21.36 -7.78 -5.42
CA TYR A 149 20.63 -7.06 -6.45
C TYR A 149 21.34 -7.15 -7.80
N GLU A 150 22.64 -6.89 -7.82
CA GLU A 150 23.50 -7.03 -9.01
C GLU A 150 23.44 -8.46 -9.56
N ALA A 151 23.58 -9.48 -8.69
CA ALA A 151 23.48 -10.88 -9.10
C ALA A 151 22.09 -11.28 -9.63
N ALA A 152 21.03 -10.58 -9.21
CA ALA A 152 19.67 -10.80 -9.68
C ALA A 152 19.28 -9.92 -10.89
N GLY A 153 20.18 -9.05 -11.37
CA GLY A 153 19.91 -8.14 -12.49
C GLY A 153 18.90 -7.03 -12.17
N ILE A 154 18.76 -6.66 -10.90
CA ILE A 154 17.86 -5.59 -10.41
C ILE A 154 18.66 -4.49 -9.72
N TRP A 155 18.06 -3.32 -9.50
CA TRP A 155 18.72 -2.17 -8.89
C TRP A 155 17.84 -1.46 -7.86
N TYR A 156 18.47 -0.63 -7.04
CA TYR A 156 17.82 0.34 -6.17
C TYR A 156 18.14 1.76 -6.68
N GLU A 157 17.14 2.64 -6.69
CA GLU A 157 17.31 4.05 -7.06
C GLU A 157 16.46 4.97 -6.17
N HIS A 158 17.03 6.10 -5.77
CA HIS A 158 16.29 7.20 -5.16
C HIS A 158 15.82 8.18 -6.23
N ARG A 159 14.56 8.62 -6.15
CA ARG A 159 13.98 9.68 -6.99
C ARG A 159 13.30 10.75 -6.16
N LEU A 160 13.21 11.95 -6.74
CA LEU A 160 12.29 12.96 -6.21
C LEU A 160 10.85 12.54 -6.50
N ILE A 161 9.94 12.74 -5.55
CA ILE A 161 8.56 12.28 -5.65
C ILE A 161 7.83 12.78 -6.91
N ASP A 162 8.10 14.01 -7.34
CA ASP A 162 7.57 14.60 -8.56
C ASP A 162 8.10 13.94 -9.84
N ASP A 163 9.37 13.54 -9.87
CA ASP A 163 9.89 12.73 -10.98
C ASP A 163 9.34 11.29 -10.93
N MET A 164 9.22 10.71 -9.73
CA MET A 164 8.75 9.34 -9.56
C MET A 164 7.29 9.17 -10.01
N VAL A 165 6.39 10.11 -9.70
CA VAL A 165 5.00 10.05 -10.20
C VAL A 165 4.93 10.20 -11.72
N ALA A 166 5.80 11.02 -12.31
CA ALA A 166 5.88 11.18 -13.77
C ALA A 166 6.45 9.93 -14.46
N TYR A 167 7.46 9.31 -13.84
CA TYR A 167 7.99 8.01 -14.25
C TYR A 167 6.91 6.94 -14.18
N ALA A 168 6.16 6.87 -13.08
CA ALA A 168 5.13 5.87 -12.89
C ALA A 168 4.08 5.90 -14.02
N LEU A 169 3.60 7.09 -14.40
CA LEU A 169 2.65 7.27 -15.51
C LEU A 169 3.19 6.82 -16.89
N LYS A 170 4.50 6.93 -17.11
CA LYS A 170 5.15 6.58 -18.39
C LYS A 170 5.71 5.17 -18.44
N SER A 171 5.92 4.56 -17.28
CA SER A 171 6.50 3.21 -17.14
C SER A 171 5.52 2.13 -17.58
N GLU A 172 6.04 0.93 -17.83
CA GLU A 172 5.23 -0.26 -18.04
C GLU A 172 4.80 -0.97 -16.73
N GLY A 173 5.24 -0.46 -15.58
CA GLY A 173 5.16 -1.13 -14.28
C GLY A 173 6.31 -2.11 -14.03
N GLY A 174 6.12 -3.07 -13.12
CA GLY A 174 7.09 -4.13 -12.83
C GLY A 174 8.20 -3.71 -11.87
N TYR A 175 7.89 -2.87 -10.89
CA TYR A 175 8.82 -2.41 -9.86
C TYR A 175 8.16 -2.29 -8.49
N VAL A 176 8.99 -2.27 -7.45
CA VAL A 176 8.57 -1.89 -6.10
C VAL A 176 8.85 -0.41 -5.90
N TRP A 177 7.86 0.32 -5.40
CA TRP A 177 7.96 1.73 -5.08
C TRP A 177 7.78 1.92 -3.57
N ALA A 178 8.90 2.13 -2.89
CA ALA A 178 8.95 2.50 -1.49
C ALA A 178 8.52 3.98 -1.33
N CYS A 179 7.39 4.17 -0.67
CA CYS A 179 6.80 5.46 -0.38
C CYS A 179 6.88 5.77 1.11
N LYS A 180 7.16 7.03 1.44
CA LYS A 180 6.89 7.58 2.78
C LYS A 180 5.41 7.41 3.13
N ASN A 181 5.07 7.58 4.41
CA ASN A 181 3.75 7.22 4.92
C ASN A 181 2.60 7.87 4.14
N TYR A 182 2.67 9.19 3.95
CA TYR A 182 1.64 9.95 3.23
C TYR A 182 1.62 9.65 1.73
N ASP A 183 2.79 9.61 1.10
CA ASP A 183 2.89 9.30 -0.33
C ASP A 183 2.32 7.91 -0.63
N GLY A 184 2.59 6.92 0.23
CA GLY A 184 2.10 5.56 0.06
C GLY A 184 0.59 5.46 0.20
N ASP A 185 -0.02 6.27 1.07
CA ASP A 185 -1.47 6.36 1.21
C ASP A 185 -2.11 6.86 -0.08
N VAL A 186 -1.68 8.04 -0.56
CA VAL A 186 -2.25 8.68 -1.75
C VAL A 186 -1.97 7.88 -3.02
N GLN A 187 -0.72 7.45 -3.23
CA GLN A 187 -0.32 6.80 -4.48
C GLN A 187 -0.88 5.39 -4.60
N SER A 188 -1.08 4.68 -3.49
CA SER A 188 -1.68 3.33 -3.55
C SER A 188 -3.15 3.37 -3.99
N ASP A 189 -3.93 4.35 -3.55
CA ASP A 189 -5.32 4.54 -4.00
C ASP A 189 -5.37 4.99 -5.47
N PHE A 190 -4.45 5.89 -5.88
CA PHE A 190 -4.31 6.30 -7.28
C PHE A 190 -3.99 5.11 -8.20
N LEU A 191 -3.03 4.27 -7.80
CA LEU A 191 -2.67 3.05 -8.53
C LEU A 191 -3.83 2.06 -8.58
N ALA A 192 -4.51 1.81 -7.46
CA ALA A 192 -5.68 0.91 -7.44
C ALA A 192 -6.75 1.33 -8.44
N GLN A 193 -7.06 2.62 -8.50
CA GLN A 193 -8.01 3.14 -9.48
C GLN A 193 -7.49 3.04 -10.91
N GLY A 194 -6.19 3.28 -11.13
CA GLY A 194 -5.58 3.18 -12.46
C GLY A 194 -5.50 1.75 -13.00
N PHE A 195 -5.40 0.75 -12.13
CA PHE A 195 -5.49 -0.68 -12.45
C PHE A 195 -6.93 -1.22 -12.50
N GLY A 196 -7.93 -0.39 -12.23
CA GLY A 196 -9.34 -0.72 -12.42
C GLY A 196 -10.20 -0.34 -11.21
N SER A 197 -10.04 -1.04 -10.10
CA SER A 197 -10.88 -0.90 -8.90
C SER A 197 -10.07 -1.11 -7.62
N LEU A 198 -10.46 -0.43 -6.54
CA LEU A 198 -9.97 -0.71 -5.19
C LEU A 198 -10.22 -2.16 -4.74
N GLY A 199 -11.23 -2.82 -5.33
CA GLY A 199 -11.50 -4.26 -5.13
C GLY A 199 -10.45 -5.20 -5.75
N LEU A 200 -9.57 -4.67 -6.61
CA LEU A 200 -8.48 -5.38 -7.27
C LEU A 200 -7.11 -4.96 -6.70
N MET A 201 -7.01 -4.77 -5.39
CA MET A 201 -5.76 -4.38 -4.73
C MET A 201 -5.54 -5.23 -3.48
N THR A 202 -4.38 -5.88 -3.40
CA THR A 202 -3.94 -6.58 -2.19
C THR A 202 -3.31 -5.60 -1.20
N SER A 203 -3.34 -5.91 0.10
CA SER A 203 -2.64 -5.14 1.14
C SER A 203 -2.05 -6.11 2.17
N VAL A 204 -0.71 -6.13 2.28
CA VAL A 204 0.00 -7.00 3.21
C VAL A 204 1.02 -6.18 3.99
N LEU A 205 0.84 -6.05 5.29
CA LEU A 205 1.88 -5.59 6.19
C LEU A 205 2.93 -6.69 6.39
N VAL A 206 4.19 -6.33 6.20
CA VAL A 206 5.34 -7.21 6.45
C VAL A 206 6.20 -6.59 7.54
N CYS A 207 6.44 -7.36 8.61
CA CYS A 207 7.31 -6.97 9.71
C CYS A 207 8.80 -7.13 9.35
N PRO A 208 9.69 -6.39 10.01
CA PRO A 208 11.14 -6.46 9.77
C PRO A 208 11.77 -7.81 10.15
N ASP A 209 11.10 -8.63 10.95
CA ASP A 209 11.56 -9.98 11.29
C ASP A 209 11.55 -10.96 10.09
N GLY A 210 10.97 -10.55 8.95
CA GLY A 210 10.83 -11.38 7.76
C GLY A 210 9.87 -12.56 7.92
N LYS A 211 9.10 -12.60 9.02
CA LYS A 211 8.27 -13.74 9.44
C LYS A 211 6.83 -13.32 9.74
N THR A 212 6.60 -12.18 10.37
CA THR A 212 5.28 -11.75 10.78
C THR A 212 4.64 -10.94 9.65
N ILE A 213 3.40 -11.29 9.28
CA ILE A 213 2.60 -10.52 8.32
C ILE A 213 1.20 -10.28 8.86
N GLU A 214 0.53 -9.25 8.34
CA GLU A 214 -0.89 -9.02 8.47
C GLU A 214 -1.45 -8.72 7.08
N ALA A 215 -2.49 -9.45 6.65
CA ALA A 215 -3.07 -9.34 5.31
C ALA A 215 -4.51 -8.83 5.41
N GLU A 216 -4.83 -7.80 4.63
CA GLU A 216 -6.13 -7.13 4.62
C GLU A 216 -6.55 -6.76 3.19
N ALA A 217 -7.82 -6.41 3.01
CA ALA A 217 -8.26 -5.72 1.80
C ALA A 217 -7.79 -4.25 1.84
N ALA A 218 -7.40 -3.68 0.69
CA ALA A 218 -6.95 -2.29 0.65
C ALA A 218 -8.08 -1.26 0.89
N HIS A 219 -9.34 -1.67 0.73
CA HIS A 219 -10.53 -0.82 0.89
C HIS A 219 -11.13 -0.87 2.30
N GLY A 220 -11.95 0.13 2.63
CA GLY A 220 -12.72 0.16 3.90
C GLY A 220 -13.97 -0.73 3.88
N THR A 221 -14.89 -0.49 4.82
CA THR A 221 -16.10 -1.31 5.05
C THR A 221 -17.22 -1.14 4.01
N VAL A 222 -16.98 -0.40 2.93
CA VAL A 222 -17.94 -0.14 1.84
C VAL A 222 -19.33 0.28 2.38
N THR A 223 -19.36 1.21 3.35
CA THR A 223 -20.55 1.55 4.14
C THR A 223 -21.78 1.91 3.30
N ARG A 224 -21.58 2.53 2.13
CA ARG A 224 -22.67 2.83 1.20
C ARG A 224 -23.42 1.57 0.76
N HIS A 225 -22.70 0.50 0.41
CA HIS A 225 -23.32 -0.77 0.02
C HIS A 225 -24.01 -1.43 1.22
N PHE A 226 -23.40 -1.36 2.40
CA PHE A 226 -24.01 -1.88 3.62
C PHE A 226 -25.36 -1.21 3.93
N ARG A 227 -25.50 0.11 3.71
CA ARG A 227 -26.80 0.80 3.88
C ARG A 227 -27.88 0.35 2.90
N VAL A 228 -27.51 -0.13 1.71
CA VAL A 228 -28.45 -0.72 0.75
C VAL A 228 -28.87 -2.11 1.22
N HIS A 229 -27.90 -2.94 1.63
CA HIS A 229 -28.13 -4.26 2.19
C HIS A 229 -29.07 -4.23 3.41
N GLN A 230 -28.89 -3.27 4.34
CA GLN A 230 -29.75 -3.12 5.52
C GLN A 230 -31.24 -2.88 5.19
N LYS A 231 -31.53 -2.39 3.98
CA LYS A 231 -32.90 -2.17 3.50
C LYS A 231 -33.44 -3.34 2.67
N GLY A 232 -32.72 -4.47 2.63
CA GLY A 232 -33.03 -5.61 1.75
C GLY A 232 -32.72 -5.36 0.27
N GLY A 233 -31.97 -4.29 -0.04
CA GLY A 233 -31.59 -3.98 -1.42
C GLY A 233 -30.45 -4.86 -1.92
N GLU A 234 -30.45 -5.17 -3.20
CA GLU A 234 -29.35 -5.89 -3.86
C GLU A 234 -28.05 -5.06 -3.84
N THR A 235 -26.92 -5.74 -3.61
CA THR A 235 -25.59 -5.14 -3.67
C THR A 235 -24.69 -5.94 -4.60
N SER A 236 -23.70 -5.28 -5.19
CA SER A 236 -22.67 -5.92 -6.00
C SER A 236 -21.31 -5.37 -5.52
N THR A 237 -20.88 -5.90 -4.38
CA THR A 237 -19.62 -5.52 -3.73
C THR A 237 -18.55 -6.51 -4.14
N ASN A 238 -17.44 -6.01 -4.69
CA ASN A 238 -16.32 -6.84 -5.10
C ASN A 238 -15.67 -7.51 -3.88
N SER A 239 -15.64 -8.84 -3.87
CA SER A 239 -15.09 -9.65 -2.76
C SER A 239 -13.65 -10.09 -2.98
N ILE A 240 -13.04 -9.79 -4.15
CA ILE A 240 -11.72 -10.31 -4.55
C ILE A 240 -10.63 -9.90 -3.56
N ALA A 241 -10.49 -8.60 -3.22
CA ALA A 241 -9.48 -8.15 -2.27
C ALA A 241 -9.61 -8.83 -0.89
N SER A 242 -10.84 -9.07 -0.42
CA SER A 242 -11.10 -9.79 0.84
C SER A 242 -10.73 -11.27 0.75
N ILE A 243 -11.00 -11.93 -0.38
CA ILE A 243 -10.55 -13.31 -0.63
C ILE A 243 -9.02 -13.37 -0.67
N PHE A 244 -8.38 -12.40 -1.32
CA PHE A 244 -6.93 -12.31 -1.40
C PHE A 244 -6.28 -12.06 -0.03
N ALA A 245 -6.93 -11.34 0.88
CA ALA A 245 -6.44 -11.21 2.25
C ALA A 245 -6.32 -12.60 2.93
N TRP A 246 -7.33 -13.46 2.75
CA TRP A 246 -7.27 -14.85 3.23
C TRP A 246 -6.19 -15.67 2.55
N THR A 247 -6.12 -15.66 1.21
CA THR A 247 -5.13 -16.46 0.49
C THR A 247 -3.70 -16.02 0.79
N ARG A 248 -3.43 -14.72 0.93
CA ARG A 248 -2.10 -14.22 1.30
C ARG A 248 -1.69 -14.67 2.71
N GLY A 249 -2.61 -14.63 3.68
CA GLY A 249 -2.36 -15.16 5.03
C GLY A 249 -2.09 -16.66 5.03
N LEU A 250 -2.91 -17.44 4.31
CA LEU A 250 -2.76 -18.89 4.20
C LEU A 250 -1.51 -19.30 3.42
N ALA A 251 -1.15 -18.59 2.35
CA ALA A 251 0.05 -18.86 1.56
C ALA A 251 1.32 -18.60 2.39
N HIS A 252 1.30 -17.56 3.21
CA HIS A 252 2.39 -17.30 4.15
C HIS A 252 2.47 -18.38 5.24
N ARG A 253 1.34 -18.82 5.80
CA ARG A 253 1.29 -19.95 6.73
C ARG A 253 1.84 -21.23 6.08
N ALA A 254 1.46 -21.50 4.84
CA ALA A 254 1.94 -22.64 4.06
C ALA A 254 3.46 -22.61 3.91
N LYS A 255 4.05 -21.44 3.61
CA LYS A 255 5.50 -21.27 3.54
C LYS A 255 6.19 -21.49 4.88
N LEU A 256 5.62 -20.99 5.98
CA LEU A 256 6.19 -21.18 7.32
C LEU A 256 6.13 -22.64 7.79
N ASP A 257 5.17 -23.42 7.30
CA ASP A 257 4.95 -24.83 7.66
C ASP A 257 5.51 -25.83 6.65
N ASP A 258 6.14 -25.38 5.56
CA ASP A 258 6.52 -26.20 4.41
C ASP A 258 5.34 -27.08 3.90
N ASN A 259 4.17 -26.45 3.74
CA ASN A 259 2.92 -27.13 3.37
C ASN A 259 2.53 -26.82 1.91
N PRO A 260 3.03 -27.59 0.92
CA PRO A 260 2.78 -27.32 -0.49
C PRO A 260 1.30 -27.50 -0.88
N LYS A 261 0.54 -28.34 -0.16
CA LYS A 261 -0.90 -28.53 -0.44
C LYS A 261 -1.72 -27.29 -0.10
N LEU A 262 -1.39 -26.62 1.01
CA LEU A 262 -2.04 -25.36 1.37
C LEU A 262 -1.65 -24.26 0.38
N LEU A 263 -0.39 -24.21 -0.05
CA LEU A 263 0.07 -23.25 -1.05
C LEU A 263 -0.69 -23.43 -2.38
N ASP A 264 -0.74 -24.65 -2.92
CA ASP A 264 -1.49 -24.98 -4.15
C ASP A 264 -2.98 -24.59 -4.04
N PHE A 265 -3.63 -24.82 -2.89
CA PHE A 265 -5.00 -24.37 -2.66
C PHE A 265 -5.13 -22.84 -2.78
N THR A 266 -4.22 -22.08 -2.16
CA THR A 266 -4.26 -20.61 -2.21
C THR A 266 -4.05 -20.07 -3.62
N GLU A 267 -3.13 -20.65 -4.37
CA GLU A 267 -2.87 -20.29 -5.78
C GLU A 267 -4.08 -20.59 -6.67
N LYS A 268 -4.73 -21.74 -6.46
CA LYS A 268 -5.97 -22.10 -7.19
C LYS A 268 -7.12 -21.16 -6.86
N LEU A 269 -7.28 -20.73 -5.61
CA LEU A 269 -8.31 -19.76 -5.22
C LEU A 269 -8.06 -18.37 -5.81
N GLU A 270 -6.82 -17.88 -5.80
CA GLU A 270 -6.47 -16.62 -6.49
C GLU A 270 -6.73 -16.72 -8.00
N ALA A 271 -6.34 -17.84 -8.62
CA ALA A 271 -6.61 -18.11 -10.03
C ALA A 271 -8.10 -18.21 -10.34
N ALA A 272 -8.93 -18.73 -9.41
CA ALA A 272 -10.37 -18.81 -9.59
C ALA A 272 -11.05 -17.44 -9.59
N CYS A 273 -10.62 -16.53 -8.70
CA CYS A 273 -11.08 -15.14 -8.72
C CYS A 273 -10.80 -14.47 -10.07
N ILE A 274 -9.55 -14.58 -10.57
CA ILE A 274 -9.14 -13.99 -11.85
C ILE A 274 -9.90 -14.66 -13.01
N GLY A 275 -9.94 -15.99 -13.05
CA GLY A 275 -10.62 -16.75 -14.08
C GLY A 275 -12.12 -16.45 -14.17
N THR A 276 -12.77 -16.24 -13.03
CA THR A 276 -14.18 -15.85 -12.97
C THR A 276 -14.41 -14.49 -13.66
N VAL A 277 -13.60 -13.49 -13.32
CA VAL A 277 -13.66 -12.16 -13.98
C VAL A 277 -13.34 -12.27 -15.48
N GLU A 278 -12.30 -13.01 -15.84
CA GLU A 278 -11.88 -13.22 -17.25
C GLU A 278 -12.93 -14.01 -18.06
N SER A 279 -13.81 -14.77 -17.40
CA SER A 279 -14.97 -15.46 -18.00
C SER A 279 -16.23 -14.57 -18.11
N GLU A 280 -16.07 -13.26 -18.00
CA GLU A 280 -17.15 -12.24 -18.05
C GLU A 280 -18.13 -12.26 -16.87
N LYS A 281 -17.80 -12.99 -15.80
CA LYS A 281 -18.57 -12.99 -14.54
C LYS A 281 -17.91 -12.07 -13.54
N MET A 282 -18.48 -10.89 -13.32
CA MET A 282 -17.86 -9.88 -12.46
C MET A 282 -18.87 -9.02 -11.72
N THR A 283 -18.41 -8.33 -10.68
CA THR A 283 -19.22 -7.35 -9.95
C THR A 283 -19.36 -6.03 -10.70
N LYS A 284 -20.32 -5.22 -10.26
CA LYS A 284 -20.78 -3.99 -10.91
C LYS A 284 -19.67 -2.97 -11.10
N ASP A 285 -18.73 -2.88 -10.15
CA ASP A 285 -17.58 -1.98 -10.25
C ASP A 285 -16.71 -2.30 -11.47
N LEU A 286 -16.41 -3.58 -11.71
CA LEU A 286 -15.61 -4.01 -12.86
C LEU A 286 -16.38 -3.88 -14.17
N ALA A 287 -17.64 -4.28 -14.17
CA ALA A 287 -18.49 -4.17 -15.35
C ALA A 287 -18.69 -2.71 -15.78
N LEU A 288 -18.74 -1.76 -14.83
CA LEU A 288 -18.85 -0.34 -15.12
C LEU A 288 -17.61 0.20 -15.85
N ILE A 289 -16.42 -0.33 -15.56
CA ILE A 289 -15.18 0.05 -16.25
C ILE A 289 -15.22 -0.38 -17.72
N ILE A 290 -15.76 -1.58 -17.99
CA ILE A 290 -15.83 -2.15 -19.34
C ILE A 290 -16.94 -1.51 -20.18
N HIS A 291 -18.13 -1.34 -19.59
CA HIS A 291 -19.34 -0.95 -20.33
C HIS A 291 -19.75 0.52 -20.15
N GLY A 292 -19.11 1.25 -19.22
CA GLY A 292 -19.42 2.65 -18.93
C GLY A 292 -20.87 2.88 -18.49
N SER A 293 -21.41 4.05 -18.80
CA SER A 293 -22.76 4.46 -18.41
C SER A 293 -23.91 3.64 -19.03
N LYS A 294 -23.60 2.77 -20.00
CA LYS A 294 -24.57 1.87 -20.65
C LYS A 294 -24.70 0.51 -19.96
N LEU A 295 -24.20 0.37 -18.73
CA LEU A 295 -24.20 -0.88 -17.98
C LEU A 295 -25.62 -1.42 -17.73
N ALA A 296 -25.92 -2.59 -18.29
CA ALA A 296 -27.16 -3.34 -18.06
C ALA A 296 -27.00 -4.35 -16.90
N ARG A 297 -28.11 -4.76 -16.26
CA ARG A 297 -28.08 -5.66 -15.08
C ARG A 297 -27.54 -7.06 -15.38
N ASP A 298 -27.69 -7.54 -16.61
CA ASP A 298 -27.19 -8.83 -17.10
C ASP A 298 -25.66 -8.86 -17.29
N LYS A 299 -24.98 -7.71 -17.15
CA LYS A 299 -23.53 -7.57 -17.32
C LYS A 299 -22.74 -7.66 -16.02
N TYR A 300 -23.40 -7.87 -14.89
CA TYR A 300 -22.74 -8.06 -13.61
C TYR A 300 -23.51 -8.99 -12.69
N LEU A 301 -22.82 -9.54 -11.71
CA LEU A 301 -23.36 -10.38 -10.65
C LEU A 301 -23.55 -9.55 -9.38
N ASN A 302 -24.54 -9.90 -8.56
CA ASN A 302 -24.60 -9.39 -7.20
C ASN A 302 -23.49 -10.04 -6.33
N THR A 303 -23.35 -9.58 -5.08
CA THR A 303 -22.24 -9.99 -4.20
C THR A 303 -22.19 -11.51 -4.01
N GLU A 304 -23.33 -12.17 -3.77
CA GLU A 304 -23.37 -13.61 -3.50
C GLU A 304 -23.23 -14.43 -4.78
N GLU A 305 -23.89 -14.03 -5.86
CA GLU A 305 -23.75 -14.68 -7.18
C GLU A 305 -22.29 -14.71 -7.65
N PHE A 306 -21.53 -13.65 -7.38
CA PHE A 306 -20.11 -13.61 -7.70
C PHE A 306 -19.28 -14.55 -6.83
N ILE A 307 -19.55 -14.63 -5.52
CA ILE A 307 -18.88 -15.57 -4.62
C ILE A 307 -19.16 -17.02 -5.04
N ASP A 308 -20.42 -17.34 -5.38
CA ASP A 308 -20.81 -18.66 -5.89
C ASP A 308 -20.11 -19.01 -7.21
N ALA A 309 -19.97 -18.04 -8.11
CA ALA A 309 -19.24 -18.24 -9.36
C ALA A 309 -17.75 -18.56 -9.12
N VAL A 310 -17.09 -17.87 -8.18
CA VAL A 310 -15.71 -18.16 -7.77
C VAL A 310 -15.60 -19.55 -7.14
N ALA A 311 -16.55 -19.92 -6.28
CA ALA A 311 -16.58 -21.24 -5.65
C ALA A 311 -16.73 -22.37 -6.68
N ALA A 312 -17.57 -22.18 -7.71
CA ALA A 312 -17.73 -23.13 -8.79
C ALA A 312 -16.45 -23.30 -9.62
N ASP A 313 -15.75 -22.21 -9.95
CA ASP A 313 -14.48 -22.25 -10.68
C ASP A 313 -13.38 -22.91 -9.84
N LEU A 314 -13.28 -22.58 -8.55
CA LEU A 314 -12.36 -23.23 -7.61
C LEU A 314 -12.60 -24.75 -7.58
N LYS A 315 -13.86 -25.20 -7.47
CA LYS A 315 -14.19 -26.63 -7.42
C LYS A 315 -13.68 -27.37 -8.66
N ALA A 316 -13.75 -26.75 -9.84
CA ALA A 316 -13.22 -27.31 -11.08
C ALA A 316 -11.67 -27.33 -11.12
N ARG A 317 -10.99 -26.41 -10.43
CA ARG A 317 -9.52 -26.41 -10.31
C ARG A 317 -8.97 -27.41 -9.29
N LEU A 318 -9.81 -27.82 -8.34
CA LEU A 318 -9.46 -28.78 -7.28
C LEU A 318 -9.72 -30.24 -7.67
N SER A 319 -10.58 -30.50 -8.67
CA SER A 319 -10.83 -31.82 -9.26
C SER A 319 -9.71 -32.22 -10.22
#